data_AF-A0A6B0YYH9-F1
#
_entry.id   AF-A0A6B0YYH9-F1
#
_cell.length_a   1.000
_cell.length_b   1.000
_cell.length_c   1.000
_cell.angle_alpha   90.00
_cell.angle_beta   90.00
_cell.angle_gamma   90.00
#
_symmetry.space_group_name_H-M   'P 1'
#
loop_
_entity.id
_entity.type
_entity.pdbx_description
1 polymer ?
#
loop_
_entity_poly.entity_id
_entity_poly.type
_entity_poly.pdbx_seq_one_letter_code
_entity_poly.pdbx_strand_id
1 'polypeptide(L)'
;MASLPPNFQQLKQDQLRPFLHDEISVPDELEANVLITTVDKIYNWSRRSSMWPLLFGLACCAIEMIATAASRYDLSRFGMEVMRPSPRQSDLMIVSGTVTKKMVPAIVRIYNQMAEPRYVVSMGACATGGGPFKEGYNVVSGIDKYIPVDVYVPGCPPTPEALIYGLMKMHEKVDRQSVVSVPWYQKDSSQFVPVPRLGPDVFDPRQVELIKDTTLKAASNGAAAAGNGSGGGAAAEARGPVELSDKAKARMEEAKRRYREKKGLA
;
A
#
# COMPACT_ATOMS: atom_id res chain seq x y z
N MET A 1 -23.34 -0.42 -55.93
CA MET A 1 -23.66 -0.02 -54.55
C MET A 1 -25.13 0.36 -54.51
N ALA A 2 -26.00 -0.53 -54.02
CA ALA A 2 -27.44 -0.30 -54.04
C ALA A 2 -27.81 0.87 -53.14
N SER A 3 -28.36 1.94 -53.72
CA SER A 3 -28.93 3.07 -52.98
C SER A 3 -30.13 2.57 -52.19
N LEU A 4 -30.08 2.72 -50.87
CA LEU A 4 -31.22 2.43 -49.99
C LEU A 4 -32.44 3.26 -50.43
N PRO A 5 -33.66 2.69 -50.36
CA PRO A 5 -34.87 3.44 -50.70
C PRO A 5 -35.02 4.66 -49.77
N PRO A 6 -35.59 5.78 -50.25
CA PRO A 6 -35.64 7.05 -49.52
C PRO A 6 -36.38 6.98 -48.17
N ASN A 7 -37.19 5.93 -47.95
CA ASN A 7 -37.99 5.73 -46.74
C ASN A 7 -37.43 4.62 -45.82
N PHE A 8 -36.21 4.13 -46.06
CA PHE A 8 -35.65 3.02 -45.28
C PHE A 8 -35.52 3.33 -43.78
N GLN A 9 -35.12 4.55 -43.43
CA GLN A 9 -35.01 4.98 -42.03
C GLN A 9 -36.38 5.02 -41.33
N GLN A 10 -37.43 5.49 -42.02
CA GLN A 10 -38.80 5.50 -41.49
C GLN A 10 -39.35 4.09 -41.31
N LEU A 11 -39.18 3.22 -42.31
CA LEU A 11 -39.63 1.82 -42.23
C LEU A 11 -38.92 1.06 -41.10
N LYS A 12 -37.62 1.29 -40.91
CA LYS A 12 -36.87 0.71 -39.79
C LYS A 12 -37.41 1.21 -38.44
N GLN A 13 -37.77 2.48 -38.35
CA GLN A 13 -38.31 3.07 -37.13
C GLN A 13 -39.72 2.55 -36.81
N ASP A 14 -40.57 2.40 -37.82
CA ASP A 14 -41.92 1.83 -37.69
C ASP A 14 -41.90 0.33 -37.36
N GLN A 15 -40.93 -0.42 -37.87
CA GLN A 15 -40.73 -1.83 -37.53
C GLN A 15 -40.18 -2.02 -36.11
N LEU A 16 -39.44 -1.04 -35.57
CA LEU A 16 -38.88 -1.09 -34.22
C LEU A 16 -39.83 -0.52 -33.15
N ARG A 17 -40.78 0.35 -33.52
CA ARG A 17 -41.82 0.91 -32.63
C ARG A 17 -42.57 -0.12 -31.77
N PRO A 18 -42.97 -1.31 -32.27
CA PRO A 18 -43.64 -2.32 -31.46
C PRO A 18 -42.74 -2.94 -30.37
N PHE A 19 -41.42 -2.84 -30.53
CA PHE A 19 -40.40 -3.37 -29.62
C PHE A 19 -39.77 -2.28 -28.75
N LEU A 20 -39.95 -1.01 -29.11
CA LEU A 20 -39.63 0.15 -28.29
C LEU A 20 -40.80 0.38 -27.34
N HIS A 21 -40.68 -0.16 -26.12
CA HIS A 21 -41.58 0.19 -25.04
C HIS A 21 -41.25 1.62 -24.58
N ASP A 22 -41.84 2.62 -25.24
CA ASP A 22 -41.67 4.06 -24.98
C ASP A 22 -42.18 4.49 -23.58
N GLU A 23 -42.76 3.58 -22.79
CA GLU A 23 -43.33 3.86 -21.46
C GLU A 23 -42.66 3.08 -20.32
N ILE A 24 -41.36 2.78 -20.42
CA ILE A 24 -40.60 2.49 -19.20
C ILE A 24 -40.25 3.85 -18.59
N SER A 25 -41.07 4.35 -17.66
CA SER A 25 -40.68 5.47 -16.81
C SER A 25 -39.50 5.01 -15.96
N VAL A 26 -38.28 5.25 -16.43
CA VAL A 26 -37.08 4.99 -15.65
C VAL A 26 -37.14 5.97 -14.48
N PRO A 27 -37.24 5.52 -13.23
CA PRO A 27 -37.22 6.45 -12.11
C PRO A 27 -35.89 7.18 -12.12
N ASP A 28 -35.88 8.48 -11.81
CA ASP A 28 -34.68 9.35 -11.87
C ASP A 28 -33.48 8.74 -11.12
N GLU A 29 -33.75 7.97 -10.05
CA GLU A 29 -32.75 7.22 -9.29
C GLU A 29 -32.01 6.17 -10.15
N LEU A 30 -32.71 5.47 -11.04
CA LEU A 30 -32.14 4.46 -11.92
C LEU A 30 -31.34 5.11 -13.05
N GLU A 31 -31.79 6.26 -13.58
CA GLU A 31 -31.02 7.04 -14.56
C GLU A 31 -29.71 7.57 -13.94
N ALA A 32 -29.79 8.12 -12.73
CA ALA A 32 -28.62 8.58 -11.99
C ALA A 32 -27.64 7.44 -11.71
N ASN A 33 -28.14 6.25 -11.32
CA ASN A 33 -27.31 5.06 -11.13
C ASN A 33 -26.64 4.59 -12.42
N VAL A 34 -27.36 4.58 -13.55
CA VAL A 34 -26.78 4.24 -14.87
C VAL A 34 -25.71 5.26 -15.26
N LEU A 35 -25.94 6.55 -15.03
CA LEU A 35 -24.96 7.59 -15.31
C LEU A 35 -23.70 7.44 -14.44
N ILE A 36 -23.85 7.21 -13.14
CA ILE A 36 -22.71 6.97 -12.23
C ILE A 36 -21.92 5.74 -12.66
N THR A 37 -22.58 4.63 -12.99
CA THR A 37 -21.88 3.40 -13.41
C THR A 37 -21.15 3.56 -14.75
N THR A 38 -21.65 4.38 -15.68
CA THR A 38 -20.95 4.67 -16.94
C THR A 38 -19.73 5.56 -16.71
N VAL A 39 -19.84 6.57 -15.83
CA VAL A 39 -18.69 7.40 -15.42
C VAL A 39 -17.64 6.57 -14.69
N ASP A 40 -18.04 5.71 -13.76
CA ASP A 40 -17.13 4.80 -13.03
C ASP A 40 -16.37 3.90 -13.99
N LYS A 41 -17.04 3.34 -15.00
CA LYS A 41 -16.38 2.50 -16.02
C LYS A 41 -15.31 3.26 -16.78
N ILE A 42 -15.60 4.47 -17.25
CA ILE A 42 -14.63 5.30 -17.98
C ILE A 42 -13.48 5.71 -17.06
N TYR A 43 -13.80 6.13 -15.84
CA TYR A 43 -12.83 6.54 -14.83
C TYR A 43 -11.86 5.39 -14.45
N ASN A 44 -12.38 4.20 -14.22
CA ASN A 44 -11.56 3.03 -13.89
C ASN A 44 -10.76 2.54 -15.09
N TRP A 45 -11.38 2.51 -16.28
CA TRP A 45 -10.69 2.13 -17.51
C TRP A 45 -9.50 3.04 -17.77
N SER A 46 -9.68 4.36 -17.65
CA SER A 46 -8.59 5.33 -17.84
C SER A 46 -7.42 5.05 -16.91
N ARG A 47 -7.67 4.84 -15.61
CA ARG A 47 -6.60 4.58 -14.62
C ARG A 47 -5.94 3.23 -14.85
N ARG A 48 -6.74 2.19 -15.09
CA ARG A 48 -6.25 0.83 -15.33
C ARG A 48 -5.36 0.76 -16.57
N SER A 49 -5.73 1.46 -17.64
CA SER A 49 -5.05 1.43 -18.94
C SER A 49 -3.82 2.33 -19.02
N SER A 50 -3.46 3.08 -17.97
CA SER A 50 -2.30 3.98 -17.98
C SER A 50 -1.61 4.06 -16.61
N MET A 51 -1.39 2.94 -15.94
CA MET A 51 -0.66 2.95 -14.67
C MET A 51 0.84 3.07 -14.91
N TRP A 52 1.50 3.99 -14.21
CA TRP A 52 2.94 4.22 -14.30
C TRP A 52 3.66 3.68 -13.07
N PRO A 53 4.29 2.50 -13.17
CA PRO A 53 5.09 1.95 -12.09
C PRO A 53 6.28 2.84 -11.75
N LEU A 54 6.56 3.00 -10.46
CA LEU A 54 7.77 3.59 -9.94
C LEU A 54 8.94 2.62 -10.17
N LEU A 55 10.02 3.11 -10.78
CA LEU A 55 11.26 2.35 -10.89
C LEU A 55 11.91 2.21 -9.50
N PHE A 56 11.57 1.14 -8.80
CA PHE A 56 12.00 0.93 -7.42
C PHE A 56 12.47 -0.51 -7.17
N GLY A 57 13.78 -0.72 -7.30
CA GLY A 57 14.43 -2.02 -7.09
C GLY A 57 15.19 -2.10 -5.76
N LEU A 58 14.87 -3.08 -4.91
CA LEU A 58 15.56 -3.27 -3.62
C LEU A 58 16.55 -4.43 -3.60
N ALA A 59 16.16 -5.57 -4.18
CA ALA A 59 16.94 -6.81 -4.13
C ALA A 59 16.75 -7.63 -5.42
N CYS A 60 16.92 -8.96 -5.35
CA CYS A 60 16.83 -9.87 -6.50
C CYS A 60 15.53 -9.78 -7.31
N CYS A 61 14.39 -9.47 -6.66
CA CYS A 61 13.11 -9.28 -7.37
C CYS A 61 13.13 -8.09 -8.35
N ALA A 62 14.07 -7.15 -8.19
CA ALA A 62 14.22 -6.03 -9.11
C ALA A 62 14.64 -6.49 -10.52
N ILE A 63 15.51 -7.52 -10.60
CA ILE A 63 15.96 -8.07 -11.89
C ILE A 63 14.77 -8.69 -12.62
N GLU A 64 13.93 -9.40 -11.88
CA GLU A 64 12.73 -10.04 -12.44
C GLU A 64 11.67 -9.01 -12.88
N MET A 65 11.54 -7.91 -12.15
CA MET A 65 10.72 -6.77 -12.55
C MET A 65 11.26 -6.12 -13.84
N ILE A 66 12.58 -5.94 -13.96
CA ILE A 66 13.22 -5.43 -15.18
C ILE A 66 13.04 -6.41 -16.34
N ALA A 67 13.17 -7.72 -16.08
CA ALA A 67 12.92 -8.76 -17.08
C ALA A 67 11.47 -8.75 -17.57
N THR A 68 10.51 -8.46 -16.69
CA THR A 68 9.11 -8.29 -17.07
C THR A 68 8.94 -7.09 -18.01
N ALA A 69 9.70 -6.01 -17.79
CA ALA A 69 9.68 -4.82 -18.65
C ALA A 69 10.41 -5.01 -19.99
N ALA A 70 11.23 -6.05 -20.11
CA ALA A 70 11.95 -6.36 -21.34
C ALA A 70 11.02 -6.90 -22.44
N SER A 71 11.54 -6.94 -23.66
CA SER A 71 10.80 -7.26 -24.90
C SER A 71 10.04 -8.59 -24.89
N ARG A 72 10.45 -9.57 -24.07
CA ARG A 72 9.81 -10.89 -24.01
C ARG A 72 8.40 -10.83 -23.41
N TYR A 73 8.22 -10.00 -22.39
CA TYR A 73 7.00 -9.95 -21.58
C TYR A 73 6.26 -8.62 -21.79
N ASP A 74 7.02 -7.54 -21.90
CA ASP A 74 6.60 -6.20 -22.31
C ASP A 74 5.41 -5.64 -21.50
N LEU A 75 5.71 -4.91 -20.42
CA LEU A 75 4.72 -4.18 -19.63
C LEU A 75 3.99 -3.08 -20.42
N SER A 76 4.53 -2.60 -21.55
CA SER A 76 3.87 -1.55 -22.34
C SER A 76 2.50 -1.98 -22.85
N ARG A 77 2.30 -3.30 -23.03
CA ARG A 77 1.03 -3.90 -23.46
C ARG A 77 -0.14 -3.61 -22.51
N PHE A 78 0.16 -3.30 -21.26
CA PHE A 78 -0.82 -2.98 -20.22
C PHE A 78 -0.90 -1.47 -19.90
N GLY A 79 -0.26 -0.62 -20.72
CA GLY A 79 -0.18 0.83 -20.46
C GLY A 79 0.80 1.20 -19.34
N MET A 80 1.77 0.31 -19.09
CA MET A 80 2.82 0.45 -18.09
C MET A 80 4.20 0.60 -18.76
N GLU A 81 4.24 1.30 -19.90
CA GLU A 81 5.42 1.41 -20.76
C GLU A 81 6.55 2.24 -20.15
N VAL A 82 6.23 3.14 -19.22
CA VAL A 82 7.23 3.99 -18.57
C VAL A 82 7.33 3.69 -17.07
N MET A 83 8.42 3.01 -16.68
CA MET A 83 8.85 3.00 -15.28
C MET A 83 9.42 4.37 -14.91
N ARG A 84 8.64 5.20 -14.22
CA ARG A 84 9.05 6.56 -13.85
C ARG A 84 10.02 6.52 -12.66
N PRO A 85 11.13 7.26 -12.67
CA PRO A 85 12.04 7.33 -11.53
C PRO A 85 11.59 8.34 -10.45
N SER A 86 10.52 9.09 -10.71
CA SER A 86 10.00 10.12 -9.80
C SER A 86 8.69 9.68 -9.15
N PRO A 87 8.59 9.65 -7.81
CA PRO A 87 7.36 9.26 -7.11
C PRO A 87 6.18 10.19 -7.40
N ARG A 88 6.44 11.47 -7.69
CA ARG A 88 5.38 12.44 -8.00
C ARG A 88 4.73 12.19 -9.36
N GLN A 89 5.38 11.42 -10.23
CA GLN A 89 4.89 11.09 -11.56
C GLN A 89 4.35 9.67 -11.65
N SER A 90 4.63 8.80 -10.68
CA SER A 90 4.15 7.41 -10.64
C SER A 90 2.91 7.28 -9.77
N ASP A 91 2.03 6.35 -10.14
CA ASP A 91 0.83 5.98 -9.37
C ASP A 91 0.95 4.57 -8.76
N LEU A 92 1.79 3.69 -9.31
CA LEU A 92 1.98 2.32 -8.83
C LEU A 92 3.37 2.15 -8.21
N MET A 93 3.45 1.72 -6.96
CA MET A 93 4.69 1.37 -6.28
C MET A 93 4.83 -0.15 -6.18
N ILE A 94 5.80 -0.72 -6.91
CA ILE A 94 6.15 -2.13 -6.79
C ILE A 94 7.30 -2.25 -5.78
N VAL A 95 7.05 -2.89 -4.64
CA VAL A 95 8.08 -3.15 -3.64
C VAL A 95 8.77 -4.47 -4.00
N SER A 96 9.79 -4.38 -4.85
CA SER A 96 10.48 -5.55 -5.42
C SER A 96 11.68 -5.99 -4.57
N GLY A 97 11.41 -6.80 -3.55
CA GLY A 97 12.43 -7.54 -2.79
C GLY A 97 12.51 -7.21 -1.31
N THR A 98 13.69 -7.46 -0.72
CA THR A 98 13.87 -7.39 0.74
C THR A 98 13.86 -5.97 1.26
N VAL A 99 12.99 -5.70 2.24
CA VAL A 99 12.92 -4.41 2.94
C VAL A 99 13.76 -4.47 4.21
N THR A 100 14.81 -3.65 4.27
CA THR A 100 15.63 -3.51 5.48
C THR A 100 15.09 -2.40 6.38
N LYS A 101 15.28 -2.51 7.70
CA LYS A 101 14.90 -1.51 8.71
C LYS A 101 15.39 -0.10 8.33
N LYS A 102 16.60 0.03 7.79
CA LYS A 102 17.17 1.30 7.31
C LYS A 102 16.41 1.89 6.13
N MET A 103 15.87 1.06 5.25
CA MET A 103 15.19 1.49 4.03
C MET A 103 13.72 1.85 4.27
N VAL A 104 13.09 1.33 5.33
CA VAL A 104 11.66 1.60 5.63
C VAL A 104 11.30 3.09 5.65
N PRO A 105 12.03 3.98 6.36
CA PRO A 105 11.65 5.38 6.41
C PRO A 105 11.70 6.05 5.03
N ALA A 106 12.64 5.63 4.17
CA ALA A 106 12.73 6.11 2.80
C ALA A 106 11.56 5.62 1.95
N ILE A 107 11.16 4.34 2.09
CA ILE A 107 10.00 3.77 1.40
C ILE A 107 8.71 4.51 1.78
N VAL A 108 8.48 4.73 3.08
CA VAL A 108 7.30 5.48 3.56
C VAL A 108 7.32 6.92 3.05
N ARG A 109 8.49 7.56 3.01
CA ARG A 109 8.62 8.91 2.43
C ARG A 109 8.31 8.94 0.94
N ILE A 110 8.78 7.95 0.17
CA ILE A 110 8.49 7.83 -1.27
C ILE A 110 6.98 7.67 -1.47
N TYR A 111 6.35 6.76 -0.73
CA TYR A 111 4.91 6.53 -0.79
C TYR A 111 4.10 7.80 -0.49
N ASN A 112 4.48 8.53 0.56
CA ASN A 112 3.82 9.79 0.92
C ASN A 112 4.06 10.93 -0.09
N GLN A 113 5.05 10.81 -0.97
CA GLN A 113 5.32 11.78 -2.03
C GLN A 113 4.58 11.46 -3.34
N MET A 114 3.95 10.29 -3.45
CA MET A 114 3.13 9.92 -4.60
C MET A 114 1.77 10.65 -4.58
N ALA A 115 1.26 10.97 -5.76
CA ALA A 115 -0.07 11.55 -5.90
C ALA A 115 -1.15 10.50 -5.61
N GLU A 116 -2.31 10.93 -5.10
CA GLU A 116 -3.52 10.10 -5.12
C GLU A 116 -4.10 10.12 -6.53
N PRO A 117 -4.59 8.99 -7.08
CA PRO A 117 -4.65 7.64 -6.51
C PRO A 117 -3.30 6.90 -6.60
N ARG A 118 -2.85 6.31 -5.49
CA ARG A 118 -1.63 5.47 -5.46
C ARG A 118 -1.92 4.03 -5.05
N TYR A 119 -1.16 3.11 -5.63
CA TYR A 119 -1.29 1.67 -5.40
C TYR A 119 0.03 1.02 -5.04
N VAL A 120 -0.01 -0.04 -4.25
CA VAL A 120 1.20 -0.74 -3.79
C VAL A 120 1.09 -2.23 -4.04
N VAL A 121 2.08 -2.76 -4.76
CA VAL A 121 2.22 -4.21 -4.99
C VAL A 121 3.42 -4.72 -4.21
N SER A 122 3.18 -5.69 -3.33
CA SER A 122 4.25 -6.41 -2.64
C SER A 122 4.76 -7.53 -3.53
N MET A 123 6.00 -7.42 -4.01
CA MET A 123 6.60 -8.39 -4.92
C MET A 123 7.64 -9.25 -4.19
N GLY A 124 7.36 -10.54 -4.14
CA GLY A 124 8.21 -11.57 -3.57
C GLY A 124 7.95 -11.86 -2.08
N ALA A 125 8.52 -12.97 -1.62
CA ALA A 125 8.39 -13.45 -0.25
C ALA A 125 9.00 -12.48 0.77
N CYS A 126 10.07 -11.76 0.39
CA CYS A 126 10.74 -10.81 1.28
C CYS A 126 9.89 -9.57 1.57
N ALA A 127 9.26 -8.97 0.56
CA ALA A 127 8.38 -7.82 0.75
C ALA A 127 7.10 -8.19 1.51
N THR A 128 6.59 -9.40 1.28
CA THR A 128 5.34 -9.89 1.89
C THR A 128 5.50 -10.32 3.35
N GLY A 129 6.60 -10.98 3.69
CA GLY A 129 6.75 -11.66 4.98
C GLY A 129 8.16 -11.68 5.57
N GLY A 130 9.12 -10.95 4.99
CA GLY A 130 10.55 -11.06 5.30
C GLY A 130 11.26 -12.23 4.60
N GLY A 131 10.49 -13.19 4.05
CA GLY A 131 11.00 -14.31 3.27
C GLY A 131 12.02 -15.15 4.05
N PRO A 132 13.11 -15.63 3.40
CA PRO A 132 14.15 -16.39 4.08
C PRO A 132 14.92 -15.56 5.13
N PHE A 133 14.80 -14.24 5.10
CA PHE A 133 15.47 -13.33 6.03
C PHE A 133 14.58 -12.86 7.18
N LYS A 134 13.43 -13.52 7.41
CA LYS A 134 12.46 -13.12 8.44
C LYS A 134 13.05 -13.04 9.85
N GLU A 135 14.02 -13.90 10.15
CA GLU A 135 14.73 -13.93 11.45
C GLU A 135 15.95 -13.00 11.49
N GLY A 136 16.28 -12.33 10.38
CA GLY A 136 17.39 -11.39 10.29
C GLY A 136 17.12 -10.11 11.09
N TYR A 137 18.13 -9.67 11.86
CA TYR A 137 18.04 -8.48 12.71
C TYR A 137 17.73 -7.17 11.94
N ASN A 138 18.10 -7.12 10.66
CA ASN A 138 18.01 -5.95 9.80
C ASN A 138 16.80 -5.95 8.85
N VAL A 139 16.09 -7.06 8.72
CA VAL A 139 14.98 -7.20 7.76
C VAL A 139 13.64 -7.00 8.46
N VAL A 140 12.70 -6.37 7.75
CA VAL A 140 11.32 -6.26 8.20
C VAL A 140 10.55 -7.49 7.77
N SER A 141 9.72 -8.03 8.66
CA SER A 141 8.86 -9.18 8.37
C SER A 141 7.69 -8.91 7.39
N GLY A 142 7.68 -7.82 6.63
CA GLY A 142 6.57 -7.41 5.75
C GLY A 142 6.44 -5.90 5.59
N ILE A 143 6.22 -5.42 4.37
CA ILE A 143 5.99 -3.98 4.08
C ILE A 143 4.59 -3.51 4.49
N ASP A 144 3.65 -4.45 4.57
CA ASP A 144 2.26 -4.29 5.01
C ASP A 144 2.12 -3.64 6.40
N LYS A 145 3.11 -3.83 7.27
CA LYS A 145 3.18 -3.19 8.59
C LYS A 145 3.34 -1.67 8.54
N TYR A 146 3.83 -1.13 7.42
CA TYR A 146 4.14 0.29 7.29
C TYR A 146 3.29 0.98 6.24
N ILE A 147 2.96 0.32 5.13
CA ILE A 147 2.22 0.91 4.00
C ILE A 147 1.09 -0.05 3.62
N PRO A 148 -0.11 0.46 3.27
CA PRO A 148 -1.18 -0.39 2.77
C PRO A 148 -0.77 -1.05 1.45
N VAL A 149 -0.75 -2.38 1.42
CA VAL A 149 -0.47 -3.18 0.22
C VAL A 149 -1.79 -3.57 -0.44
N ASP A 150 -1.89 -3.36 -1.75
CA ASP A 150 -3.09 -3.68 -2.52
C ASP A 150 -3.13 -5.13 -3.01
N VAL A 151 -2.00 -5.62 -3.52
CA VAL A 151 -1.85 -6.96 -4.08
C VAL A 151 -0.51 -7.56 -3.66
N TYR A 152 -0.53 -8.84 -3.31
CA TYR A 152 0.66 -9.62 -2.97
C TYR A 152 0.99 -10.58 -4.10
N VAL A 153 2.25 -10.56 -4.55
CA VAL A 153 2.78 -11.49 -5.56
C VAL A 153 3.81 -12.40 -4.89
N PRO A 154 3.45 -13.66 -4.56
CA PRO A 154 4.38 -14.59 -3.92
C PRO A 154 5.44 -15.08 -4.90
N GLY A 155 6.67 -15.29 -4.42
CA GLY A 155 7.78 -15.85 -5.19
C GLY A 155 9.16 -15.47 -4.63
N CYS A 156 10.24 -16.10 -5.11
CA CYS A 156 11.61 -15.81 -4.63
C CYS A 156 12.70 -16.04 -5.71
N PRO A 157 12.81 -15.17 -6.74
CA PRO A 157 11.86 -14.12 -7.12
C PRO A 157 10.62 -14.73 -7.84
N PRO A 158 9.46 -14.03 -7.85
CA PRO A 158 8.30 -14.47 -8.64
C PRO A 158 8.63 -14.38 -10.13
N THR A 159 8.28 -15.38 -10.94
CA THR A 159 8.53 -15.33 -12.39
C THR A 159 7.86 -14.12 -13.04
N PRO A 160 8.29 -13.66 -14.21
CA PRO A 160 7.75 -12.46 -14.84
C PRO A 160 6.26 -12.64 -15.18
N GLU A 161 5.85 -13.86 -15.54
CA GLU A 161 4.44 -14.21 -15.75
C GLU A 161 3.62 -14.09 -14.47
N ALA A 162 4.18 -14.49 -13.33
CA ALA A 162 3.53 -14.36 -12.03
C ALA A 162 3.38 -12.89 -11.62
N LEU A 163 4.37 -12.04 -11.93
CA LEU A 163 4.26 -10.60 -11.73
C LEU A 163 3.15 -10.00 -12.61
N ILE A 164 3.10 -10.35 -13.90
CA ILE A 164 2.04 -9.90 -14.81
C ILE A 164 0.66 -10.33 -14.29
N TYR A 165 0.52 -11.57 -13.82
CA TYR A 165 -0.72 -12.03 -13.23
C TYR A 165 -1.11 -11.21 -11.99
N GLY A 166 -0.14 -10.86 -11.14
CA GLY A 166 -0.34 -9.94 -10.03
C GLY A 166 -0.84 -8.56 -10.47
N LEU A 167 -0.27 -8.00 -11.54
CA LEU A 167 -0.72 -6.74 -12.13
C LEU A 167 -2.13 -6.85 -12.74
N MET A 168 -2.48 -7.98 -13.36
CA MET A 168 -3.85 -8.24 -13.82
C MET A 168 -4.84 -8.29 -12.65
N LYS A 169 -4.45 -8.83 -11.49
CA LYS A 169 -5.28 -8.76 -10.27
C LYS A 169 -5.37 -7.35 -9.70
N MET A 170 -4.32 -6.55 -9.84
CA MET A 170 -4.36 -5.13 -9.49
C MET A 170 -5.36 -4.38 -10.38
N HIS A 171 -5.30 -4.61 -11.69
CA HIS A 171 -6.25 -4.09 -12.66
C HIS A 171 -7.70 -4.48 -12.34
N GLU A 172 -7.98 -5.76 -12.03
CA GLU A 172 -9.30 -6.21 -11.58
C GLU A 172 -9.77 -5.49 -10.31
N LYS A 173 -8.85 -5.14 -9.40
CA LYS A 173 -9.17 -4.35 -8.20
C LYS A 173 -9.54 -2.91 -8.55
N VAL A 174 -8.83 -2.28 -9.48
CA VAL A 174 -9.14 -0.92 -9.97
C VAL A 174 -10.50 -0.88 -10.66
N ASP A 175 -10.82 -1.88 -11.48
CA ASP A 175 -12.10 -1.97 -12.20
C ASP A 175 -13.33 -2.02 -11.28
N ARG A 176 -13.17 -2.52 -10.05
CA ARG A 176 -14.25 -2.65 -9.05
C ARG A 176 -14.43 -1.41 -8.18
N GLN A 177 -13.61 -0.38 -8.34
CA GLN A 177 -13.74 0.85 -7.56
C GLN A 177 -14.90 1.71 -8.07
N SER A 178 -15.49 2.54 -7.20
CA SER A 178 -16.48 3.54 -7.63
C SER A 178 -16.02 4.91 -7.15
N VAL A 179 -16.24 5.95 -7.96
CA VAL A 179 -15.88 7.34 -7.63
C VAL A 179 -16.48 7.78 -6.29
N VAL A 180 -17.63 7.23 -5.90
CA VAL A 180 -18.28 7.56 -4.63
C VAL A 180 -17.60 6.87 -3.44
N SER A 181 -17.09 5.66 -3.61
CA SER A 181 -16.60 4.82 -2.51
C SER A 181 -15.09 4.94 -2.27
N VAL A 182 -14.34 5.47 -3.23
CA VAL A 182 -12.88 5.51 -3.15
C VAL A 182 -12.36 6.39 -2.02
N PRO A 183 -11.26 6.00 -1.34
CA PRO A 183 -10.76 6.74 -0.19
C PRO A 183 -10.45 8.19 -0.52
N TRP A 184 -9.69 8.50 -1.57
CA TRP A 184 -9.14 9.85 -1.81
C TRP A 184 -10.17 10.98 -2.03
N TYR A 185 -11.43 10.67 -2.34
CA TYR A 185 -12.51 11.68 -2.40
C TYR A 185 -13.26 11.85 -1.07
N GLN A 186 -13.03 10.98 -0.09
CA GLN A 186 -13.58 11.10 1.27
C GLN A 186 -12.80 12.15 2.07
N LYS A 187 -13.52 12.88 2.92
CA LYS A 187 -13.01 14.05 3.65
C LYS A 187 -11.85 13.75 4.61
N ASP A 188 -11.76 12.52 5.13
CA ASP A 188 -10.83 12.15 6.21
C ASP A 188 -9.73 11.14 5.79
N SER A 189 -9.61 10.85 4.50
CA SER A 189 -8.88 9.66 4.02
C SER A 189 -7.41 9.86 3.66
N SER A 190 -6.99 11.09 3.32
CA SER A 190 -5.61 11.38 2.87
C SER A 190 -4.65 11.50 4.06
N GLN A 191 -4.62 10.47 4.92
CA GLN A 191 -3.74 10.44 6.06
C GLN A 191 -2.33 10.07 5.62
N PHE A 192 -1.40 11.00 5.82
CA PHE A 192 0.03 10.78 5.66
C PHE A 192 0.47 9.61 6.55
N VAL A 193 1.13 8.61 5.98
CA VAL A 193 1.66 7.49 6.75
C VAL A 193 2.81 8.00 7.62
N PRO A 194 2.77 7.87 8.95
CA PRO A 194 3.84 8.36 9.80
C PRO A 194 5.16 7.68 9.45
N VAL A 195 6.20 8.48 9.18
CA VAL A 195 7.52 7.94 8.87
C VAL A 195 8.07 7.24 10.12
N PRO A 196 8.38 5.94 10.05
CA PRO A 196 8.87 5.21 11.22
C PRO A 196 10.23 5.74 11.65
N ARG A 197 10.38 5.97 12.95
CA ARG A 197 11.69 6.26 13.54
C ARG A 197 12.47 4.95 13.61
N LEU A 198 13.74 5.00 13.22
CA LEU A 198 14.61 3.85 13.34
C LEU A 198 14.74 3.47 14.83
N GLY A 199 14.60 2.18 15.13
CA GLY A 199 14.70 1.66 16.49
C GLY A 199 16.11 1.78 17.07
N PRO A 200 16.32 1.41 18.35
CA PRO A 200 17.63 1.49 19.00
C PRO A 200 18.73 0.69 18.27
N ASP A 201 18.36 -0.35 17.52
CA ASP A 201 19.30 -1.20 16.77
C ASP A 201 19.80 -0.56 15.46
N VAL A 202 19.17 0.51 14.97
CA VAL A 202 19.52 1.15 13.69
C VAL A 202 19.62 2.66 13.93
N PHE A 203 20.84 3.18 13.95
CA PHE A 203 21.06 4.62 14.11
C PHE A 203 21.33 5.30 12.76
N ASP A 204 20.98 6.59 12.66
CA ASP A 204 21.41 7.44 11.55
C ASP A 204 22.86 7.88 11.79
N PRO A 205 23.83 7.52 10.93
CA PRO A 205 25.22 7.95 11.07
C PRO A 205 25.38 9.48 11.14
N ARG A 206 24.47 10.25 10.55
CA ARG A 206 24.49 11.73 10.58
C ARG A 206 24.18 12.30 11.97
N GLN A 207 23.54 11.50 12.82
CA GLN A 207 23.17 11.87 14.17
C GLN A 207 24.13 11.25 15.20
N VAL A 208 25.28 10.70 14.77
CA VAL A 208 26.23 10.00 15.65
C VAL A 208 26.71 10.89 16.79
N GLU A 209 27.00 12.17 16.53
CA GLU A 209 27.41 13.11 17.58
C GLU A 209 26.30 13.34 18.61
N LEU A 210 25.06 13.58 18.14
CA LEU A 210 23.90 13.73 19.02
C LEU A 210 23.65 12.45 19.84
N ILE A 211 23.75 11.27 19.21
CA ILE A 211 23.54 9.97 19.85
C ILE A 211 24.64 9.70 20.87
N LYS A 212 25.90 9.97 20.52
CA LYS A 212 27.06 9.82 21.40
C LYS A 212 26.94 10.77 22.59
N ASP A 213 26.59 12.03 22.37
CA ASP A 213 26.34 12.98 23.44
C ASP A 213 25.19 12.54 24.34
N THR A 214 24.11 12.00 23.77
CA THR A 214 22.94 11.57 24.54
C THR A 214 23.21 10.27 25.32
N THR A 215 23.91 9.29 24.74
CA THR A 215 24.28 8.05 25.44
C THR A 215 25.39 8.28 26.46
N LEU A 216 26.38 9.14 26.17
CA LEU A 216 27.41 9.52 27.14
C LEU A 216 26.83 10.38 28.27
N LYS A 217 25.91 11.31 27.97
CA LYS A 217 25.16 12.07 29.01
C LYS A 217 24.22 11.17 29.81
N ALA A 218 23.57 10.19 29.19
CA ALA A 218 22.76 9.20 29.90
C ALA A 218 23.61 8.26 30.77
N ALA A 219 24.83 7.92 30.32
CA ALA A 219 25.79 7.16 31.11
C ALA A 219 26.36 7.98 32.29
N SER A 220 26.66 9.27 32.09
CA SER A 220 27.08 10.16 33.17
C SER A 220 25.95 10.45 34.16
N ASN A 221 24.72 10.61 33.67
CA ASN A 221 23.55 10.85 34.51
C ASN A 221 23.05 9.57 35.20
N GLY A 222 23.28 8.38 34.63
CA GLY A 222 23.04 7.10 35.27
C GLY A 222 24.02 6.81 36.42
N ALA A 223 25.23 7.38 36.35
CA ALA A 223 26.18 7.38 37.48
C ALA A 223 25.82 8.43 38.54
N ALA A 224 25.18 9.56 38.15
CA ALA A 224 24.76 10.62 39.07
C ALA A 224 23.38 10.37 39.72
N ALA A 225 22.46 9.67 39.07
CA ALA A 225 21.09 9.42 39.55
C ALA A 225 20.98 8.29 40.58
N ALA A 226 22.11 7.70 41.00
CA ALA A 226 22.19 6.90 42.23
C ALA A 226 22.26 7.77 43.51
N GLY A 227 22.27 9.10 43.39
CA GLY A 227 22.27 10.03 44.52
C GLY A 227 21.29 11.18 44.33
N ASN A 228 20.23 11.20 45.13
CA ASN A 228 19.42 12.36 45.54
C ASN A 228 18.54 13.08 44.49
N GLY A 229 17.24 12.75 44.51
CA GLY A 229 16.20 13.59 45.12
C GLY A 229 15.83 14.98 44.56
N SER A 230 14.54 15.10 44.21
CA SER A 230 13.63 16.25 44.39
C SER A 230 13.58 17.40 43.35
N GLY A 231 12.34 17.78 43.00
CA GLY A 231 11.98 19.14 42.55
C GLY A 231 11.56 19.27 41.08
N GLY A 232 10.27 19.53 40.85
CA GLY A 232 9.66 19.63 39.53
C GLY A 232 9.84 20.97 38.81
N GLY A 233 9.63 20.94 37.49
CA GLY A 233 9.58 22.09 36.60
C GLY A 233 9.36 21.64 35.16
N ALA A 234 8.24 22.03 34.57
CA ALA A 234 7.66 21.52 33.33
C ALA A 234 8.59 21.61 32.09
N ALA A 235 9.00 20.45 31.56
CA ALA A 235 9.52 20.26 30.21
C ALA A 235 9.12 18.85 29.76
N ALA A 236 8.67 18.74 28.50
CA ALA A 236 8.07 17.55 27.89
C ALA A 236 8.67 16.22 28.40
N GLU A 237 7.88 15.54 29.24
CA GLU A 237 8.24 14.30 29.92
C GLU A 237 8.56 13.23 28.86
N ALA A 238 9.84 12.86 28.77
CA ALA A 238 10.26 11.64 28.12
C ALA A 238 9.63 10.47 28.88
N ARG A 239 8.41 10.09 28.51
CA ARG A 239 7.81 8.85 28.98
C ARG A 239 8.65 7.69 28.44
N GLY A 240 9.47 7.12 29.32
CA GLY A 240 10.00 5.77 29.13
C GLY A 240 8.85 4.76 28.95
N PRO A 241 9.16 3.47 28.71
CA PRO A 241 8.12 2.44 28.67
C PRO A 241 7.28 2.54 29.94
N VAL A 242 5.99 2.83 29.79
CA VAL A 242 5.08 2.85 30.94
C VAL A 242 5.03 1.42 31.46
N GLU A 243 5.54 1.19 32.67
CA GLU A 243 5.39 -0.12 33.30
C GLU A 243 3.90 -0.45 33.39
N LEU A 244 3.52 -1.63 32.92
CA LEU A 244 2.13 -2.07 33.01
C LEU A 244 1.70 -2.07 34.48
N SER A 245 0.56 -1.44 34.77
CA SER A 245 -0.04 -1.50 36.11
C SER A 245 -0.21 -2.94 36.58
N ASP A 246 -0.13 -3.20 37.88
CA ASP A 246 -0.20 -4.56 38.41
C ASP A 246 -1.52 -5.27 38.07
N LYS A 247 -2.62 -4.51 37.92
CA LYS A 247 -3.91 -5.02 37.42
C LYS A 247 -3.83 -5.49 35.96
N ALA A 248 -3.05 -4.81 35.12
CA ALA A 248 -2.84 -5.19 33.73
C ALA A 248 -1.90 -6.41 33.61
N LYS A 249 -0.85 -6.49 34.44
CA LYS A 249 0.03 -7.66 34.54
C LYS A 249 -0.76 -8.90 34.98
N ALA A 250 -1.60 -8.78 36.01
CA ALA A 250 -2.47 -9.87 36.48
C ALA A 250 -3.47 -10.35 35.43
N ARG A 251 -4.09 -9.43 34.67
CA ARG A 251 -4.99 -9.78 33.54
C ARG A 251 -4.27 -10.53 32.42
N MET A 252 -3.04 -10.15 32.12
CA MET A 252 -2.23 -10.82 31.10
C MET A 252 -1.77 -12.20 31.55
N GLU A 253 -1.52 -12.39 32.84
CA GLU A 253 -1.16 -13.68 33.42
C GLU A 253 -2.36 -14.64 33.45
N GLU A 254 -3.55 -14.15 33.79
CA GLU A 254 -4.80 -14.91 33.71
C GLU A 254 -5.13 -15.31 32.26
N ALA A 255 -4.94 -14.40 31.30
CA ALA A 255 -5.13 -14.69 29.87
C ALA A 255 -4.13 -15.74 29.34
N LYS A 256 -2.87 -15.68 29.81
CA LYS A 256 -1.85 -16.71 29.50
C LYS A 256 -2.21 -18.07 30.11
N ARG A 257 -2.76 -18.09 31.32
CA ARG A 257 -3.23 -19.32 31.98
C ARG A 257 -4.40 -19.95 31.21
N ARG A 258 -5.43 -19.16 30.87
CA ARG A 258 -6.56 -19.62 30.04
C ARG A 258 -6.14 -20.13 28.66
N TYR A 259 -5.10 -19.53 28.07
CA TYR A 259 -4.56 -19.97 26.78
C TYR A 259 -3.80 -21.31 26.90
N ARG A 260 -3.02 -21.50 27.98
CA ARG A 260 -2.34 -22.78 28.27
C ARG A 260 -3.33 -23.91 28.56
N GLU A 261 -4.38 -23.62 29.34
CA GLU A 261 -5.50 -24.53 29.60
C GLU A 261 -6.23 -24.92 28.30
N LYS A 262 -6.52 -23.96 27.41
CA LYS A 262 -7.14 -24.23 26.09
C LYS A 262 -6.26 -25.04 25.14
N LYS A 263 -4.93 -24.97 25.28
CA LYS A 263 -3.97 -25.73 24.45
C LYS A 263 -3.52 -27.05 25.10
N GLY A 264 -4.02 -27.38 26.29
CA GLY A 264 -3.64 -28.61 27.00
C GLY A 264 -2.16 -28.66 27.41
N LEU A 265 -1.52 -27.50 27.50
CA LEU A 265 -0.12 -27.36 27.91
C LEU A 265 -0.10 -26.95 29.39
N ALA A 266 -0.39 -27.90 30.27
CA ALA A 266 -0.14 -27.77 31.71
C ALA A 266 1.31 -28.17 31.99
#